data_AF-A0A9D5B508-F1
#
_entry.id   AF-A0A9D5B508-F1
#
_cell.length_a   1.000
_cell.length_b   1.000
_cell.length_c   1.000
_cell.angle_alpha   90.00
_cell.angle_beta   90.00
_cell.angle_gamma   90.00
#
_symmetry.space_group_name_H-M   'P 1'
#
loop_
_entity.id
_entity.type
_entity.pdbx_description
1 polymer ?
#
loop_
_entity_poly.entity_id
_entity_poly.type
_entity_poly.pdbx_seq_one_letter_code
_entity_poly.pdbx_strand_id
1 'polypeptide(L)'
;NLSFLKTMVPVTVSYSLSLSSGDIVTKKDDKMVRWDRQMSKFFIHKMDESQGNALKYATYFCETISEGVLCENHDFVPALSELITLGFLLNFKDEDIDFLMVSKNLQIFLEDEKFLSSAFPSD
;
A
#
# COMPACT_ATOMS: atom_id res chain seq x y z
N ASN A 1 -8.12 3.82 14.11
CA ASN A 1 -6.70 3.52 14.42
C ASN A 1 -6.21 2.39 13.53
N LEU A 2 -5.26 2.68 12.66
CA LEU A 2 -4.56 1.71 11.82
C LEU A 2 -3.65 0.83 12.69
N SER A 3 -3.58 -0.47 12.44
CA SER A 3 -2.66 -1.37 13.16
C SER A 3 -1.97 -2.38 12.26
N PHE A 4 -0.77 -2.80 12.65
CA PHE A 4 0.07 -3.74 11.92
C PHE A 4 0.28 -5.00 12.75
N LEU A 5 -0.14 -6.15 12.22
CA LEU A 5 -0.06 -7.45 12.88
C LEU A 5 0.91 -8.35 12.13
N LYS A 6 1.88 -8.89 12.86
CA LYS A 6 2.90 -9.78 12.32
C LYS A 6 2.47 -11.24 12.46
N THR A 7 2.60 -12.02 11.39
CA THR A 7 2.28 -13.45 11.38
C THR A 7 3.50 -14.31 11.06
N MET A 8 3.60 -15.47 11.71
CA MET A 8 4.66 -16.46 11.44
C MET A 8 4.31 -17.43 10.30
N VAL A 9 3.05 -17.43 9.86
CA VAL A 9 2.54 -18.22 8.74
C VAL A 9 2.01 -17.30 7.64
N PRO A 10 2.07 -17.71 6.35
CA PRO A 10 1.46 -16.96 5.25
C PRO A 10 -0.04 -16.71 5.46
N VAL A 11 -0.55 -15.62 4.90
CA VAL A 11 -1.98 -15.33 4.96
C VAL A 11 -2.66 -15.93 3.73
N THR A 12 -3.21 -17.13 3.86
CA THR A 12 -3.96 -17.77 2.79
C THR A 12 -5.30 -17.07 2.59
N VAL A 13 -5.56 -16.62 1.36
CA VAL A 13 -6.84 -16.07 0.92
C VAL A 13 -7.48 -16.99 -0.12
N SER A 14 -8.80 -17.09 -0.07
CA SER A 14 -9.60 -17.85 -1.02
C SER A 14 -10.63 -16.92 -1.64
N TYR A 15 -10.49 -16.70 -2.95
CA TYR A 15 -11.42 -15.91 -3.75
C TYR A 15 -12.34 -16.85 -4.50
N SER A 16 -13.64 -16.66 -4.38
CA SER A 16 -14.64 -17.44 -5.10
C SER A 16 -15.49 -16.51 -5.95
N LEU A 17 -15.56 -16.79 -7.25
CA LEU A 17 -16.39 -16.06 -8.22
C LEU A 17 -17.53 -16.97 -8.69
N SER A 18 -18.76 -16.55 -8.45
CA SER A 18 -19.95 -17.22 -8.99
C SER A 18 -20.22 -16.70 -10.40
N LEU A 19 -20.30 -17.62 -11.36
CA LEU A 19 -20.58 -17.31 -12.76
C LEU A 19 -22.08 -17.36 -13.02
N SER A 20 -22.53 -16.68 -14.07
CA SER A 20 -23.93 -16.71 -14.49
C SER A 20 -24.41 -18.11 -14.92
N SER A 21 -23.48 -19.03 -15.25
CA SER A 21 -23.79 -20.44 -15.50
C SER A 21 -24.21 -21.23 -14.24
N GLY A 22 -23.99 -20.65 -13.05
CA GLY A 22 -24.14 -21.34 -11.77
C GLY A 22 -22.84 -21.99 -11.25
N ASP A 23 -21.78 -22.02 -12.07
CA ASP A 23 -20.48 -22.53 -11.66
C ASP A 23 -19.77 -21.56 -10.70
N ILE A 24 -18.96 -22.11 -9.78
CA ILE A 24 -18.13 -21.31 -8.87
C ILE A 24 -16.67 -21.62 -9.13
N VAL A 25 -15.90 -20.60 -9.51
CA VAL A 25 -14.45 -20.70 -9.64
C VAL A 25 -13.81 -20.23 -8.36
N THR A 26 -13.00 -21.09 -7.73
CA THR A 26 -12.26 -20.74 -6.50
C THR A 26 -10.77 -20.69 -6.78
N LYS A 27 -10.12 -19.58 -6.40
CA LYS A 27 -8.67 -19.41 -6.43
C LYS A 27 -8.15 -19.19 -5.01
N LYS A 28 -7.20 -20.03 -4.60
CA LYS A 28 -6.44 -19.84 -3.36
C LYS A 28 -5.10 -19.19 -3.67
N ASP A 29 -4.67 -18.30 -2.80
CA ASP A 29 -3.39 -17.62 -2.90
C ASP A 29 -2.81 -17.35 -1.51
N ASP A 30 -1.49 -17.41 -1.38
CA ASP A 30 -0.80 -17.15 -0.11
C ASP A 30 -0.18 -15.76 -0.16
N LYS A 31 -0.79 -14.82 0.55
CA LYS A 31 -0.35 -13.43 0.58
C LYS A 31 0.68 -13.20 1.68
N MET A 32 1.74 -12.47 1.33
CA MET A 32 2.74 -12.00 2.30
C MET A 32 2.24 -10.80 3.10
N VAL A 33 1.45 -9.94 2.46
CA VAL A 33 0.85 -8.77 3.10
C VAL A 33 -0.62 -8.76 2.73
N ARG A 34 -1.49 -8.51 3.71
CA ARG A 34 -2.93 -8.37 3.49
C ARG A 34 -3.43 -7.13 4.20
N TRP A 35 -4.14 -6.29 3.47
CA TRP A 35 -4.95 -5.21 4.01
C TRP A 35 -6.37 -5.71 4.32
N ASP A 36 -6.86 -5.41 5.52
CA ASP A 36 -8.27 -5.59 5.90
C ASP A 36 -8.88 -4.23 6.23
N ARG A 37 -9.66 -3.71 5.27
CA ARG A 37 -10.31 -2.39 5.38
C ARG A 37 -11.29 -2.30 6.54
N GLN A 38 -12.06 -3.36 6.79
CA GLN A 38 -13.10 -3.36 7.83
C GLN A 38 -12.48 -3.27 9.22
N MET A 39 -11.39 -4.02 9.44
CA MET A 39 -10.70 -4.01 10.71
C MET A 39 -9.67 -2.88 10.84
N SER A 40 -9.37 -2.19 9.73
CA SER A 40 -8.26 -1.24 9.60
C SER A 40 -6.92 -1.85 10.03
N LYS A 41 -6.61 -3.07 9.54
CA LYS A 41 -5.41 -3.82 9.91
C LYS A 41 -4.61 -4.32 8.71
N PHE A 42 -3.30 -4.22 8.82
CA PHE A 42 -2.38 -4.95 7.96
C PHE A 42 -1.91 -6.23 8.64
N PHE A 43 -1.95 -7.34 7.92
CA PHE A 43 -1.34 -8.61 8.31
C PHE A 43 -0.07 -8.80 7.47
N ILE A 44 1.07 -8.93 8.13
CA ILE A 44 2.39 -9.04 7.49
C ILE A 44 3.02 -10.36 7.90
N HIS A 45 3.24 -11.23 6.93
CA HIS A 45 4.02 -12.44 7.10
C HIS A 45 5.51 -12.09 7.17
N LYS A 46 6.17 -12.47 8.27
CA LYS A 46 7.62 -12.30 8.41
C LYS A 46 8.33 -13.36 7.55
N MET A 47 8.98 -12.93 6.47
CA MET A 47 10.00 -13.76 5.83
C MET A 47 11.38 -13.51 6.45
N ASP A 48 12.22 -14.53 6.44
CA ASP A 48 13.65 -14.35 6.68
C ASP A 48 14.25 -13.68 5.43
N GLU A 49 14.97 -12.57 5.63
CA GLU A 49 15.59 -11.77 4.57
C GLU A 49 16.53 -12.61 3.66
N SER A 50 16.97 -13.76 4.14
CA SER A 50 17.86 -14.71 3.44
C SER A 50 17.16 -15.62 2.44
N GLN A 51 15.82 -15.67 2.39
CA GLN A 51 15.08 -16.68 1.60
C GLN A 51 14.19 -16.11 0.47
N GLY A 52 14.10 -14.80 0.31
CA GLY A 52 13.14 -14.16 -0.60
C GLY A 52 13.76 -13.32 -1.73
N ASN A 53 13.14 -13.36 -2.91
CA ASN A 53 13.37 -12.37 -3.97
C ASN A 53 12.90 -10.99 -3.45
N ALA A 54 13.83 -10.10 -3.10
CA ALA A 54 13.55 -8.78 -2.53
C ALA A 54 12.59 -7.94 -3.40
N LEU A 55 12.68 -8.07 -4.73
CA LEU A 55 11.75 -7.41 -5.66
C LEU A 55 10.33 -7.96 -5.51
N LYS A 56 10.17 -9.28 -5.37
CA LYS A 56 8.86 -9.90 -5.13
C LYS A 56 8.25 -9.40 -3.83
N TYR A 57 9.06 -9.33 -2.76
CA TYR A 57 8.60 -8.79 -1.48
C TYR A 57 8.19 -7.32 -1.60
N ALA A 58 9.07 -6.48 -2.14
CA ALA A 58 8.83 -5.06 -2.34
C ALA A 58 7.53 -4.83 -3.14
N THR A 59 7.34 -5.56 -4.24
CA THR A 59 6.15 -5.44 -5.09
C THR A 59 4.86 -5.68 -4.30
N TYR A 60 4.74 -6.84 -3.63
CA TYR A 60 3.52 -7.16 -2.88
C TYR A 60 3.29 -6.25 -1.68
N PHE A 61 4.36 -5.91 -0.95
CA PHE A 61 4.28 -5.03 0.20
C PHE A 61 3.80 -3.64 -0.22
N CYS A 62 4.45 -3.04 -1.22
CA CYS A 62 4.14 -1.69 -1.67
C CYS A 62 2.76 -1.59 -2.30
N GLU A 63 2.33 -2.59 -3.07
CA GLU A 63 0.97 -2.64 -3.65
C GLU A 63 -0.08 -2.67 -2.53
N THR A 64 0.08 -3.58 -1.56
CA THR A 64 -0.90 -3.72 -0.47
C THR A 64 -0.96 -2.48 0.43
N ILE A 65 0.18 -1.85 0.73
CA ILE A 65 0.21 -0.60 1.49
C ILE A 65 -0.51 0.51 0.70
N SER A 66 -0.23 0.62 -0.60
CA SER A 66 -0.83 1.65 -1.45
C SER A 66 -2.34 1.49 -1.55
N GLU A 67 -2.85 0.27 -1.71
CA GLU A 67 -4.29 -0.03 -1.66
C GLU A 67 -4.94 0.39 -0.34
N GLY A 68 -4.24 0.22 0.78
CA GLY A 68 -4.75 0.60 2.10
C GLY A 68 -4.75 2.10 2.34
N VAL A 69 -3.69 2.80 1.93
CA VAL A 69 -3.55 4.26 2.07
C VAL A 69 -4.52 4.99 1.14
N LEU A 70 -4.64 4.54 -0.10
CA LEU A 70 -5.47 5.15 -1.14
C LEU A 70 -6.80 4.40 -1.32
N CYS A 71 -7.37 3.89 -0.24
CA CYS A 71 -8.59 3.07 -0.31
C CYS A 71 -9.83 3.80 -0.85
N GLU A 72 -9.77 5.13 -0.98
CA GLU A 72 -10.80 5.97 -1.62
C GLU A 72 -10.36 6.49 -2.99
N ASN A 73 -9.09 6.35 -3.37
CA ASN A 73 -8.49 6.90 -4.58
C ASN A 73 -7.69 5.84 -5.35
N HIS A 74 -8.38 4.76 -5.74
CA HIS A 74 -7.76 3.57 -6.34
C HIS A 74 -6.95 3.85 -7.62
N ASP A 75 -7.29 4.90 -8.37
CA ASP A 75 -6.58 5.28 -9.60
C ASP A 75 -5.10 5.64 -9.35
N PHE A 76 -4.75 6.08 -8.14
CA PHE A 76 -3.37 6.43 -7.77
C PHE A 76 -2.58 5.28 -7.14
N VAL A 77 -3.21 4.13 -6.88
CA VAL A 77 -2.55 2.97 -6.27
C VAL A 77 -1.31 2.51 -7.06
N PRO A 78 -1.34 2.39 -8.41
CA PRO A 78 -0.16 1.98 -9.16
C PRO A 78 1.02 2.95 -8.99
N ALA A 79 0.75 4.25 -9.08
CA ALA A 79 1.78 5.28 -8.98
C ALA A 79 2.44 5.31 -7.60
N LEU A 80 1.65 5.20 -6.52
CA LEU A 80 2.17 5.14 -5.17
C LEU A 80 2.96 3.84 -4.93
N SER A 81 2.47 2.70 -5.42
CA SER A 81 3.14 1.41 -5.30
C SER A 81 4.51 1.41 -5.96
N GLU A 82 4.62 1.98 -7.17
CA GLU A 82 5.90 2.14 -7.87
C GLU A 82 6.87 3.04 -7.11
N LEU A 83 6.40 4.16 -6.56
CA LEU A 83 7.22 5.10 -5.79
C LEU A 83 7.81 4.45 -4.53
N ILE A 84 6.99 3.75 -3.75
CA ILE A 84 7.43 3.05 -2.54
C ILE A 84 8.36 1.89 -2.91
N THR A 85 8.08 1.16 -4.00
CA THR A 85 8.94 0.08 -4.48
C THR A 85 10.33 0.59 -4.86
N LEU A 86 10.40 1.72 -5.57
CA LEU A 86 11.66 2.37 -5.92
C LEU A 86 12.44 2.76 -4.67
N GLY A 87 11.78 3.41 -3.70
CA GLY A 87 12.42 3.82 -2.45
C GLY A 87 12.93 2.62 -1.63
N PHE A 88 12.16 1.54 -1.56
CA PHE A 88 12.55 0.32 -0.86
C PHE A 88 13.78 -0.35 -1.50
N LEU A 89 13.79 -0.51 -2.83
CA LEU A 89 14.88 -1.19 -3.54
C LEU A 89 16.18 -0.36 -3.57
N LEU A 90 16.06 0.97 -3.60
CA LEU A 90 17.20 1.88 -3.56
C LEU A 90 17.64 2.22 -2.14
N ASN A 91 16.95 1.71 -1.11
CA ASN A 91 17.21 1.99 0.30
C ASN A 91 17.24 3.50 0.60
N PHE A 92 16.20 4.21 0.15
CA PHE A 92 16.04 5.64 0.44
C PHE A 92 16.15 5.90 1.94
N LYS A 93 16.92 6.91 2.28
CA LYS A 93 16.99 7.47 3.62
C LYS A 93 16.00 8.62 3.75
N ASP A 94 15.80 9.09 4.98
CA ASP A 94 14.92 10.22 5.28
C ASP A 94 15.25 11.44 4.39
N GLU A 95 16.54 11.71 4.16
CA GLU A 95 17.02 12.78 3.28
C GLU A 95 16.57 12.62 1.81
N ASP A 96 16.57 11.38 1.30
CA ASP A 96 16.13 11.08 -0.07
C ASP A 96 14.60 11.23 -0.19
N ILE A 97 13.88 10.84 0.86
CA ILE A 97 12.42 10.98 0.96
C ILE A 97 12.06 12.47 1.01
N ASP A 98 12.72 13.26 1.85
CA ASP A 98 12.50 14.70 1.97
C ASP A 98 12.74 15.40 0.62
N PHE A 99 13.83 15.08 -0.06
CA PHE A 99 14.10 15.60 -1.39
C PHE A 99 13.02 15.22 -2.41
N LEU A 100 12.56 13.97 -2.38
CA LEU A 100 11.48 13.50 -3.26
C LEU A 100 10.16 14.22 -2.97
N MET A 101 9.81 14.41 -1.70
CA MET A 101 8.59 15.10 -1.28
C MET A 101 8.56 16.54 -1.77
N VAL A 102 9.68 17.25 -1.67
CA VAL A 102 9.84 18.62 -2.19
C VAL A 102 9.81 18.64 -3.71
N SER A 103 10.63 17.82 -4.37
CA SER A 103 10.79 17.85 -5.84
C SER A 103 9.54 17.39 -6.61
N LYS A 104 8.65 16.61 -5.98
CA LYS A 104 7.39 16.14 -6.54
C LYS A 104 6.17 16.89 -6.04
N ASN A 105 6.34 17.95 -5.24
CA ASN A 105 5.25 18.71 -4.63
C ASN A 105 4.27 17.80 -3.86
N LEU A 106 4.80 16.80 -3.15
CA LEU A 106 4.00 15.87 -2.34
C LEU A 106 3.82 16.35 -0.89
N GLN A 107 4.61 17.34 -0.49
CA GLN A 107 4.49 17.99 0.81
C GLN A 107 3.55 19.19 0.71
N ILE A 108 2.57 19.27 1.62
CA ILE A 108 1.75 20.46 1.81
C ILE A 108 2.42 21.29 2.91
N PHE A 109 2.90 22.48 2.56
CA PHE A 109 3.45 23.41 3.53
C PHE A 109 2.32 24.26 4.15
N LEU A 110 2.63 24.93 5.26
CA LEU A 110 1.68 25.82 5.94
C LEU A 110 1.15 26.91 4.99
N GLU A 111 2.00 27.39 4.08
CA GLU A 111 1.66 28.34 3.04
C GLU A 111 0.62 27.77 2.07
N ASP A 112 0.75 26.49 1.70
CA ASP A 112 -0.19 25.80 0.82
C ASP A 112 -1.54 25.60 1.52
N GLU A 113 -1.55 25.21 2.80
CA GLU A 113 -2.79 25.09 3.58
C GLU A 113 -3.52 26.43 3.70
N LYS A 114 -2.79 27.52 3.99
CA LYS A 114 -3.34 28.88 4.04
C LYS A 114 -3.90 29.31 2.69
N PHE A 115 -3.20 29.00 1.61
CA PHE A 115 -3.66 29.29 0.26
C PHE A 115 -4.93 28.51 -0.07
N LEU A 116 -4.93 27.19 0.14
CA LEU A 116 -6.06 26.31 -0.15
C LEU A 116 -7.30 26.68 0.65
N SER A 117 -7.16 26.95 1.95
CA SER A 117 -8.27 27.38 2.81
C SER A 117 -8.84 28.76 2.44
N SER A 118 -8.01 29.66 1.92
CA SER A 118 -8.44 30.98 1.41
C SER A 118 -9.12 30.87 0.04
N ALA A 119 -8.58 30.04 -0.86
CA ALA A 119 -9.09 29.88 -2.22
C ALA A 119 -10.36 29.01 -2.31
N PHE A 120 -10.49 28.04 -1.39
CA PHE A 120 -11.62 27.12 -1.28
C PHE A 120 -12.19 27.13 0.14
N PRO A 121 -12.83 28.23 0.56
CA PRO A 121 -13.48 28.30 1.86
C PRO A 121 -14.60 27.26 1.93
N SER A 122 -14.66 26.50 3.02
CA SER A 122 -15.76 25.57 3.30
C SER A 122 -17.06 26.37 3.47
N ASP A 123 -18.14 25.93 2.80
CA ASP A 123 -19.50 26.44 3.02
C ASP A 123 -19.98 26.25 4.47
#